data_AF-A0A380FCP2-F1
#
_entry.id   AF-A0A380FCP2-F1
#
_cell.length_a   1.000
_cell.length_b   1.000
_cell.length_c   1.000
_cell.angle_alpha   90.00
_cell.angle_beta   90.00
_cell.angle_gamma   90.00
#
_symmetry.space_group_name_H-M   'P 1'
#
loop_
_entity.id
_entity.type
_entity.pdbx_description
1 polymer ?
#
loop_
_entity_poly.entity_id
_entity_poly.type
_entity_poly.pdbx_seq_one_letter_code
_entity_poly.pdbx_strand_id
1 'polypeptide(L)' 'MSTSKNITWHDSEVKKVERQHRNKHKSVVIWFTGLSGSGKSTVSVALETRTV' A
#
# COMPACT_ATOMS: atom_id res chain seq x y z
N MET A 1 26.66 7.65 12.20
CA MET A 1 25.63 6.70 11.74
C MET A 1 26.33 5.42 11.32
N SER A 2 26.05 4.30 11.99
CA SER A 2 26.63 2.99 11.64
C SER A 2 26.05 2.54 10.31
N THR A 3 26.90 2.40 9.29
CA THR A 3 26.53 1.82 8.00
C THR A 3 26.60 0.30 8.12
N SER A 4 25.43 -0.35 8.06
CA SER A 4 25.33 -1.81 8.09
C SER A 4 26.04 -2.41 6.86
N LYS A 5 27.21 -3.03 7.07
CA LYS A 5 28.09 -3.53 6.00
C LYS A 5 27.54 -4.71 5.19
N ASN A 6 26.49 -5.38 5.69
CA ASN A 6 25.94 -6.61 5.12
C ASN A 6 24.49 -6.44 4.61
N ILE A 7 24.05 -5.21 4.36
CA ILE A 7 22.72 -4.96 3.79
C ILE A 7 22.90 -4.55 2.33
N THR A 8 22.42 -5.39 1.42
CA THR A 8 22.33 -5.09 -0.01
C THR A 8 20.88 -4.89 -0.40
N TRP A 9 20.60 -3.81 -1.13
CA TRP A 9 19.29 -3.61 -1.73
C TRP A 9 19.14 -4.52 -2.94
N HIS A 10 18.01 -5.20 -3.04
CA HIS A 10 17.63 -5.97 -4.22
C HIS A 10 16.51 -5.24 -4.94
N ASP A 11 16.73 -4.92 -6.21
CA ASP A 11 15.70 -4.32 -7.04
C ASP A 11 14.61 -5.35 -7.37
N SER A 12 13.36 -4.89 -7.37
CA SER A 12 12.24 -5.71 -7.83
C SER A 12 12.17 -5.69 -9.36
N GLU A 13 11.95 -6.85 -9.97
CA GLU A 13 11.70 -6.94 -11.42
C GLU A 13 10.48 -6.11 -11.85
N VAL A 14 9.47 -5.96 -10.98
CA VAL A 14 8.28 -5.15 -11.25
C VAL A 14 8.45 -3.76 -10.68
N LYS A 15 8.62 -2.77 -11.56
CA LYS A 15 8.80 -1.37 -11.16
C LYS A 15 7.47 -0.74 -10.73
N LYS A 16 7.57 0.28 -9.87
CA LYS A 16 6.42 1.09 -9.42
C LYS A 16 5.61 1.65 -10.59
N VAL A 17 6.29 2.12 -11.65
CA VAL A 17 5.64 2.72 -12.84
C VAL A 17 4.82 1.68 -13.60
N GLU A 18 5.37 0.47 -13.79
CA GLU A 18 4.68 -0.63 -14.49
C GLU A 18 3.40 -1.04 -13.75
N ARG A 19 3.48 -1.16 -12.42
CA ARG A 19 2.31 -1.45 -11.57
C ARG A 19 1.24 -0.37 -11.67
N GLN A 20 1.63 0.90 -11.68
CA GLN A 20 0.69 2.03 -11.78
C GLN A 20 0.05 2.14 -13.15
N HIS A 21 0.83 1.88 -14.22
CA HIS A 21 0.31 1.86 -15.58
C HIS A 21 -0.73 0.74 -15.76
N ARG A 22 -0.42 -0.47 -15.31
CA ARG A 22 -1.35 -1.62 -15.35
C ARG A 22 -2.64 -1.33 -14.59
N ASN A 23 -2.56 -0.76 -13.39
CA ASN A 23 -3.72 -0.50 -12.56
C ASN A 23 -4.45 0.82 -12.91
N LYS A 24 -3.92 1.61 -13.85
CA LYS A 24 -4.45 2.92 -14.28
C LYS A 24 -4.61 3.95 -13.14
N HIS A 25 -3.90 3.77 -12.03
CA HIS A 25 -3.89 4.70 -10.90
C HIS A 25 -2.57 4.63 -10.12
N LYS A 26 -2.28 5.67 -9.33
CA LYS A 26 -1.12 5.67 -8.42
C LYS A 26 -1.38 4.78 -7.21
N SER A 27 -0.31 4.17 -6.69
CA SER A 27 -0.36 3.39 -5.44
C SER A 27 -0.51 4.34 -4.25
N VAL A 28 -1.46 4.08 -3.37
CA VAL A 28 -1.74 4.88 -2.17
C VAL A 28 -1.94 3.97 -0.96
N VAL A 29 -1.72 4.51 0.23
CA VAL A 29 -2.07 3.87 1.50
C VAL A 29 -3.21 4.68 2.12
N ILE A 30 -4.32 4.03 2.43
CA ILE A 30 -5.46 4.64 3.11
C ILE A 30 -5.46 4.12 4.54
N TRP A 31 -5.16 4.99 5.50
CA TRP A 31 -5.01 4.64 6.91
C TRP A 31 -6.22 5.09 7.73
N PHE A 32 -7.15 4.17 7.99
CA PHE A 32 -8.32 4.45 8.83
C PHE A 32 -7.98 4.41 10.32
N THR A 33 -8.31 5.47 11.05
CA THR A 33 -8.13 5.56 12.51
C THR A 33 -9.44 5.96 13.19
N GLY A 34 -9.58 5.61 14.47
CA GLY A 34 -10.81 5.86 15.24
C GLY A 34 -11.07 4.80 16.30
N LEU A 35 -11.99 5.11 17.22
CA LEU A 35 -12.39 4.26 18.34
C LEU A 35 -12.96 2.89 17.89
N SER A 36 -12.95 1.89 18.77
CA SER A 36 -13.65 0.63 18.49
C SER A 36 -15.13 0.90 18.18
N GLY A 37 -15.68 0.22 17.19
CA GLY A 37 -17.06 0.43 16.73
C GLY A 37 -17.29 1.64 15.80
N SER A 38 -16.28 2.49 15.53
CA SER A 38 -16.43 3.66 14.65
C SER A 38 -16.57 3.34 13.14
N GLY A 39 -16.77 2.06 12.77
CA GLY A 39 -16.99 1.66 11.38
C GLY A 39 -15.75 1.53 10.48
N LYS A 40 -14.51 1.60 11.01
CA LYS A 40 -13.27 1.49 10.21
C LYS A 40 -13.25 0.28 9.28
N SER A 41 -13.54 -0.91 9.81
CA SER A 41 -13.55 -2.15 9.02
C SER A 41 -14.71 -2.20 8.03
N THR A 42 -15.87 -1.65 8.39
CA THR A 42 -17.03 -1.56 7.48
C THR A 42 -16.69 -0.73 6.23
N VAL A 43 -16.04 0.43 6.43
CA VAL A 43 -15.64 1.31 5.32
C VAL A 43 -14.51 0.70 4.50
N SER A 44 -13.49 0.09 5.14
CA SER A 44 -12.38 -0.52 4.40
C SER A 44 -12.84 -1.66 3.50
N VAL A 45 -13.77 -2.51 3.99
CA VAL A 45 -14.34 -3.63 3.20
C VAL A 45 -15.17 -3.10 2.03
N ALA A 46 -16.05 -2.13 2.28
CA ALA A 46 -16.88 -1.54 1.22
C ALA A 46 -16.03 -0.87 0.11
N LEU A 47 -14.92 -0.23 0.49
CA LEU A 47 -13.96 0.36 -0.45
C LEU A 47 -13.25 -0.70 -1.29
N GLU A 48 -12.82 -1.80 -0.67
CA GLU A 48 -12.17 -2.92 -1.36
C GLU A 48 -13.11 -3.55 -2.39
N THR A 49 -14.35 -3.87 -2.02
CA THR A 49 -15.35 -4.46 -2.94
C THR A 49 -15.62 -3.60 -4.18
N ARG A 50 -15.50 -2.27 -4.08
CA ARG A 50 -15.73 -1.34 -5.19
C ARG A 50 -14.52 -1.16 -6.11
N THR A 51 -13.33 -1.51 -5.63
CA THR A 51 -12.05 -1.25 -6.32
C THR A 51 -11.45 -2.50 -6.96
N VAL A 52 -11.85 -3.70 -6.52
CA VAL A 52 -11.62 -4.97 -7.24
C VAL A 52 -12.45 -4.99 -8.51
#